data_AF-A0A7W9SPA5-F1
#
_entry.id   AF-A0A7W9SPA5-F1
#
_cell.length_a   1.000
_cell.length_b   1.000
_cell.length_c   1.000
_cell.angle_alpha   90.00
_cell.angle_beta   90.00
_cell.angle_gamma   90.00
#
_symmetry.space_group_name_H-M   'P 1'
#
loop_
_entity.id
_entity.type
_entity.pdbx_description
1 polymer ?
#
loop_
_entity_poly.entity_id
_entity_poly.type
_entity_poly.pdbx_seq_one_letter_code
_entity_poly.pdbx_strand_id
1 'polypeptide(L)'
;MSTVVLENVAWETYQRLLFEVGEQARLTYDRGCLEIEMSPLLKHEAPKRLLESLVEFFCEEHELAFLSLGSTTFSREERLQGAEPDSGFILGARAEISEDYTESDPVTMYPDLVIEVDVTSPSVGKDSLYHTLGVQEIWRWRGAKLQILSRTEAGFVALTSSKVLEGAEAIRLTELVLQGQKTTQIAWRKQVRAWARGEES
;
A
#
# COMPACT_ATOMS: atom_id res chain seq x y z
N MET A 1 1.97 13.89 10.00
CA MET A 1 0.61 14.45 10.17
C MET A 1 0.46 15.53 9.12
N SER A 2 -0.55 15.42 8.28
CA SER A 2 -0.83 16.39 7.23
C SER A 2 -2.09 17.14 7.62
N THR A 3 -2.00 18.47 7.68
CA THR A 3 -3.12 19.35 8.01
C THR A 3 -3.53 20.08 6.76
N VAL A 4 -4.80 20.04 6.42
CA VAL A 4 -5.40 20.85 5.35
C VAL A 4 -6.34 21.85 5.98
N VAL A 5 -6.21 23.12 5.58
CA VAL A 5 -7.08 24.20 6.03
C VAL A 5 -7.90 24.70 4.85
N LEU A 6 -9.22 24.75 5.02
CA LEU A 6 -10.17 25.28 4.05
C LEU A 6 -10.86 26.50 4.65
N GLU A 7 -10.87 27.61 3.91
CA GLU A 7 -11.56 28.83 4.31
C GLU A 7 -12.92 28.96 3.62
N ASN A 8 -13.84 29.71 4.24
CA ASN A 8 -15.20 29.97 3.76
C ASN A 8 -16.07 28.71 3.60
N VAL A 9 -15.88 27.70 4.45
CA VAL A 9 -16.72 26.50 4.48
C VAL A 9 -18.04 26.82 5.20
N ALA A 10 -19.17 26.49 4.57
CA ALA A 10 -20.48 26.65 5.21
C ALA A 10 -20.67 25.66 6.38
N TRP A 11 -21.44 26.07 7.39
CA TRP A 11 -21.72 25.24 8.57
C TRP A 11 -22.37 23.91 8.18
N GLU A 12 -23.31 23.92 7.23
CA GLU A 12 -24.00 22.74 6.74
C GLU A 12 -23.03 21.76 6.05
N THR A 13 -22.03 22.28 5.34
CA THR A 13 -20.98 21.47 4.72
C THR A 13 -20.12 20.80 5.78
N TYR A 14 -19.73 21.53 6.83
CA TYR A 14 -19.03 20.94 7.98
C TYR A 14 -19.86 19.82 8.63
N GLN A 15 -21.16 20.03 8.88
CA GLN A 15 -22.00 19.01 9.51
C GLN A 15 -22.14 17.75 8.65
N ARG A 16 -22.22 17.89 7.32
CA ARG A 16 -22.22 16.74 6.39
C ARG A 16 -20.90 16.00 6.43
N LEU A 17 -19.78 16.71 6.35
CA LEU A 17 -18.44 16.13 6.43
C LEU A 17 -18.22 15.43 7.78
N LEU A 18 -18.67 16.02 8.89
CA LEU A 18 -18.58 15.41 10.21
C LEU A 18 -19.32 14.07 10.30
N PHE A 19 -20.46 13.96 9.61
CA PHE A 19 -21.23 12.72 9.54
C PHE A 19 -20.59 11.69 8.58
N GLU A 20 -20.05 12.13 7.46
CA GLU A 20 -19.53 11.26 6.39
C GLU A 20 -18.09 10.78 6.63
N VAL A 21 -17.22 11.64 7.19
CA VAL A 21 -15.78 11.37 7.37
C VAL A 21 -15.53 10.39 8.53
N GLY A 22 -16.37 10.40 9.58
CA GLY A 22 -16.25 9.46 10.70
C GLY A 22 -14.89 9.53 11.41
N GLU A 23 -14.31 8.37 11.76
CA GLU A 23 -13.00 8.30 12.46
C GLU A 23 -11.79 8.59 11.57
N GLN A 24 -11.97 8.87 10.28
CA GLN A 24 -10.89 8.93 9.28
C GLN A 24 -10.05 10.20 9.34
N ALA A 25 -10.63 11.30 9.82
CA ALA A 25 -9.94 12.56 10.02
C ALA A 25 -10.58 13.30 11.20
N ARG A 26 -9.80 14.16 11.86
CA ARG A 26 -10.36 15.08 12.85
C ARG A 26 -10.71 16.38 12.14
N LEU A 27 -11.94 16.83 12.35
CA LEU A 27 -12.46 18.05 11.76
C LEU A 27 -12.64 19.09 12.86
N THR A 28 -11.95 20.22 12.74
CA THR A 28 -12.12 21.38 13.61
C THR A 28 -12.71 22.52 12.78
N TYR A 29 -13.81 23.12 13.24
CA TYR A 29 -14.46 24.23 12.54
C TYR A 29 -14.54 25.47 13.43
N ASP A 30 -14.02 26.60 12.96
CA ASP A 30 -14.21 27.93 13.55
C ASP A 30 -14.66 28.93 12.49
N ARG A 31 -15.92 29.38 12.58
CA ARG A 31 -16.46 30.54 11.83
C ARG A 31 -16.07 30.59 10.35
N GLY A 32 -16.21 29.46 9.65
CA GLY A 32 -15.94 29.33 8.22
C GLY A 32 -14.56 28.79 7.89
N CYS A 33 -13.67 28.63 8.88
CA CYS A 33 -12.42 27.91 8.75
C CYS A 33 -12.63 26.44 9.16
N LEU A 34 -12.37 25.52 8.25
CA LEU A 34 -12.37 24.08 8.49
C LEU A 34 -10.93 23.57 8.43
N GLU A 35 -10.44 23.07 9.55
CA GLU A 35 -9.19 22.35 9.65
C GLU A 35 -9.46 20.85 9.62
N ILE A 36 -8.77 20.15 8.72
CA ILE A 36 -8.84 18.71 8.55
C ILE A 36 -7.47 18.16 8.94
N GLU A 37 -7.41 17.55 10.12
CA GLU A 37 -6.25 16.78 10.53
C GLU A 37 -6.40 15.34 10.05
N MET A 38 -5.59 14.97 9.06
CA MET A 38 -5.45 13.58 8.65
C MET A 38 -4.57 12.89 9.69
N SER A 39 -5.20 12.18 10.63
CA SER A 39 -4.46 11.23 11.46
C SER A 39 -4.28 9.96 10.63
N PRO A 40 -3.06 9.54 10.31
CA PRO A 40 -2.86 8.14 9.98
C PRO A 40 -3.23 7.38 11.26
N LEU A 41 -4.45 6.83 11.35
CA LEU A 41 -4.76 6.02 12.52
C LEU A 41 -3.69 4.93 12.53
N LEU A 42 -3.13 4.61 13.70
CA LEU A 42 -2.20 3.47 13.85
C LEU A 42 -2.77 2.20 13.20
N LYS A 43 -4.11 2.09 13.13
CA LYS A 43 -4.86 1.05 12.41
C LYS A 43 -4.55 0.97 10.90
N HIS A 44 -4.16 2.05 10.23
CA HIS A 44 -3.74 2.08 8.82
C HIS A 44 -2.23 1.87 8.65
N GLU A 45 -1.41 2.54 9.46
CA GLU A 45 0.05 2.45 9.32
C GLU A 45 0.59 1.08 9.73
N ALA A 46 -0.01 0.42 10.73
CA ALA A 46 0.49 -0.87 11.19
C ALA A 46 0.38 -1.96 10.12
N PRO A 47 -0.79 -2.25 9.50
CA PRO A 47 -0.87 -3.21 8.39
C PRO A 47 0.04 -2.85 7.23
N LYS A 48 0.11 -1.56 6.85
CA LYS A 48 1.00 -1.09 5.77
C LYS A 48 2.44 -1.47 6.05
N ARG A 49 3.00 -1.06 7.20
CA ARG A 49 4.40 -1.32 7.55
C ARG A 49 4.70 -2.81 7.70
N LEU A 50 3.73 -3.59 8.20
CA LEU A 50 3.88 -5.04 8.30
C LEU A 50 3.92 -5.70 6.93
N LEU A 51 3.09 -5.25 5.98
CA LEU A 51 3.10 -5.74 4.60
C LEU A 51 4.38 -5.32 3.86
N GLU A 52 4.85 -4.08 4.03
CA GLU A 52 6.13 -3.62 3.50
C GLU A 52 7.28 -4.50 3.99
N SER A 53 7.40 -4.68 5.32
CA SER A 53 8.42 -5.54 5.90
C SER A 53 8.28 -7.02 5.48
N LEU A 54 7.07 -7.52 5.23
CA LEU A 54 6.87 -8.88 4.70
C LEU A 54 7.50 -9.03 3.32
N VAL A 55 7.28 -8.06 2.43
CA VAL A 55 7.89 -8.04 1.10
C VAL A 55 9.41 -7.97 1.20
N GLU A 56 9.93 -7.04 2.00
CA GLU A 56 11.38 -6.86 2.19
C GLU A 56 12.06 -8.13 2.72
N PHE A 57 11.53 -8.73 3.79
CA PHE A 57 12.12 -9.96 4.34
C PHE A 57 11.99 -11.14 3.40
N PHE A 58 10.87 -11.27 2.69
CA PHE A 58 10.75 -12.31 1.68
C PHE A 58 11.83 -12.15 0.60
N CYS A 59 11.99 -10.93 0.07
CA CYS A 59 12.98 -10.66 -0.97
C CYS A 59 14.41 -10.91 -0.47
N GLU A 60 14.74 -10.47 0.75
CA GLU A 60 16.05 -10.72 1.37
C GLU A 60 16.35 -12.21 1.54
N GLU A 61 15.40 -13.00 2.04
CA GLU A 61 15.62 -14.44 2.29
C GLU A 61 15.65 -15.26 1.00
N HIS A 62 15.07 -14.76 -0.09
CA HIS A 62 15.09 -15.38 -1.42
C HIS A 62 16.18 -14.82 -2.35
N GLU A 63 17.03 -13.92 -1.87
CA GLU A 63 18.03 -13.20 -2.67
C GLU A 63 17.41 -12.53 -3.92
N LEU A 64 16.16 -12.09 -3.80
CA LEU A 64 15.44 -11.38 -4.85
C LEU A 64 15.71 -9.88 -4.72
N ALA A 65 16.34 -9.28 -5.72
CA ALA A 65 16.55 -7.84 -5.75
C ALA A 65 15.20 -7.10 -5.68
N PHE A 66 15.16 -6.01 -4.91
CA PHE A 66 13.96 -5.19 -4.81
C PHE A 66 14.32 -3.72 -4.61
N LEU A 67 13.42 -2.85 -5.06
CA LEU A 67 13.44 -1.41 -4.83
C LEU A 67 12.12 -1.00 -4.20
N SER A 68 12.17 -0.52 -2.95
CA SER A 68 11.03 0.07 -2.26
C SER A 68 10.85 1.51 -2.69
N LEU A 69 9.68 1.82 -3.26
CA LEU A 69 9.34 3.14 -3.78
C LEU A 69 8.51 3.96 -2.78
N GLY A 70 8.14 3.39 -1.63
CA GLY A 70 7.27 4.02 -0.65
C GLY A 70 5.96 4.55 -1.26
N SER A 71 5.52 5.73 -0.82
CA SER A 71 4.32 6.41 -1.34
C SER A 71 4.62 7.34 -2.52
N THR A 72 5.64 7.03 -3.34
CA THR A 72 6.03 7.92 -4.45
C THR A 72 4.91 7.98 -5.49
N THR A 73 4.56 9.19 -5.94
CA THR A 73 3.54 9.42 -6.97
C THR A 73 4.00 8.91 -8.32
N PHE A 74 3.26 7.96 -8.89
CA PHE A 74 3.51 7.47 -10.24
C PHE A 74 2.59 8.19 -11.22
N SER A 75 3.16 8.95 -12.15
CA SER A 75 2.38 9.62 -13.20
C SER A 75 2.87 9.22 -14.58
N ARG A 76 1.91 8.99 -15.50
CA ARG A 76 2.17 8.93 -16.94
C ARG A 76 1.79 10.28 -17.53
N GLU A 77 2.79 11.10 -17.83
CA GLU A 77 2.58 12.43 -18.41
C GLU A 77 1.86 12.34 -19.76
N GLU A 78 2.19 11.33 -20.59
CA GLU A 78 1.52 11.04 -21.88
C GLU A 78 0.01 10.75 -21.76
N ARG A 79 -0.48 10.38 -20.57
CA ARG A 79 -1.89 10.01 -20.34
C ARG A 79 -2.57 10.84 -19.25
N LEU A 80 -1.90 11.86 -18.71
CA LEU A 80 -2.40 12.74 -17.63
C LEU A 80 -3.01 11.96 -16.45
N GLN A 81 -2.39 10.83 -16.11
CA GLN A 81 -2.92 9.87 -15.14
C GLN A 81 -1.87 9.60 -14.07
N GLY A 82 -2.22 9.84 -12.80
CA GLY A 82 -1.33 9.68 -11.65
C GLY A 82 -1.97 8.87 -10.53
N ALA A 83 -1.26 7.88 -10.00
CA ALA A 83 -1.66 7.04 -8.87
C ALA A 83 -0.62 7.15 -7.75
N GLU A 84 -1.09 7.30 -6.52
CA GLU A 84 -0.26 7.16 -5.33
C GLU A 84 -0.70 5.88 -4.60
N PRO A 85 0.10 4.80 -4.69
CA PRO A 85 -0.11 3.64 -3.83
C PRO A 85 0.31 3.96 -2.40
N ASP A 86 -0.22 3.20 -1.45
CA ASP A 86 0.29 3.28 -0.08
C ASP A 86 1.76 2.85 -0.04
N SER A 87 2.11 1.82 -0.81
CA SER A 87 3.50 1.40 -1.03
C SER A 87 3.69 0.74 -2.39
N GLY A 88 4.89 0.82 -2.98
CA GLY A 88 5.22 0.21 -4.26
C GLY A 88 6.60 -0.46 -4.25
N PHE A 89 6.73 -1.57 -4.97
CA PHE A 89 7.98 -2.32 -5.11
C PHE A 89 8.27 -2.63 -6.57
N ILE A 90 9.51 -2.39 -7.01
CA ILE A 90 10.07 -3.00 -8.23
C ILE A 90 10.88 -4.22 -7.79
N LEU A 91 10.75 -5.33 -8.52
CA LEU A 91 11.30 -6.64 -8.14
C LEU A 91 12.21 -7.21 -9.25
N GLY A 92 13.18 -8.04 -8.84
CA GLY A 92 14.08 -8.78 -9.71
C GLY A 92 15.01 -7.88 -10.55
N ALA A 93 15.26 -8.27 -11.79
CA ALA A 93 16.22 -7.61 -12.67
C ALA A 93 15.98 -6.10 -12.88
N ARG A 94 14.71 -5.65 -12.80
CA ARG A 94 14.40 -4.21 -12.89
C ARG A 94 14.91 -3.43 -11.69
N ALA A 95 14.93 -4.04 -10.50
CA ALA A 95 15.47 -3.42 -9.30
C ALA A 95 16.99 -3.30 -9.35
N GLU A 96 17.70 -4.32 -9.88
CA GLU A 96 19.17 -4.31 -10.02
C GLU A 96 19.67 -3.19 -10.92
N ILE A 97 18.95 -2.90 -12.01
CA ILE A 97 19.31 -1.83 -12.95
C ILE A 97 19.09 -0.44 -12.34
N SER A 98 18.19 -0.33 -11.35
CA SER A 98 17.76 0.94 -10.77
C SER A 98 18.62 1.45 -9.60
N GLU A 99 19.68 0.75 -9.20
CA GLU A 99 20.56 1.17 -8.11
C GLU A 99 21.35 2.47 -8.41
N ASP A 100 21.39 2.92 -9.67
CA ASP A 100 21.95 4.20 -10.09
C ASP A 100 20.86 5.28 -10.16
N TYR A 101 20.41 5.75 -8.98
CA TYR A 101 19.25 6.66 -8.78
C TYR A 101 19.39 8.07 -9.39
N THR A 102 20.50 8.39 -10.04
CA THR A 102 20.83 9.78 -10.40
C THR A 102 20.27 10.24 -11.75
N GLU A 103 19.85 9.33 -12.63
CA GLU A 103 19.37 9.66 -13.98
C GLU A 103 18.21 8.78 -14.51
N SER A 104 17.37 8.18 -13.66
CA SER A 104 16.28 7.33 -14.15
C SER A 104 15.04 8.14 -14.54
N ASP A 105 14.67 8.04 -15.82
CA ASP A 105 13.41 8.53 -16.38
C ASP A 105 12.23 7.99 -15.52
N PRO A 106 11.34 8.85 -14.98
CA PRO A 106 10.18 8.43 -14.19
C PRO A 106 9.29 7.42 -14.93
N VAL A 107 9.39 7.34 -16.25
CA VAL A 107 8.72 6.33 -17.10
C VAL A 107 9.22 4.89 -16.86
N THR A 108 10.39 4.68 -16.24
CA THR A 108 10.95 3.33 -16.01
C THR A 108 10.65 2.76 -14.61
N MET A 109 10.09 3.56 -13.70
CA MET A 109 9.94 3.25 -12.27
C MET A 109 8.52 2.77 -11.87
N TYR A 110 7.77 2.12 -12.76
CA TYR A 110 6.45 1.58 -12.37
C TYR A 110 6.60 0.35 -11.46
N PRO A 111 5.90 0.29 -10.32
CA PRO A 111 5.98 -0.85 -9.40
C PRO A 111 5.46 -2.14 -10.04
N ASP A 112 6.15 -3.24 -9.78
CA ASP A 112 5.67 -4.59 -10.08
C ASP A 112 4.58 -5.01 -9.08
N LEU A 113 4.76 -4.65 -7.81
CA LEU A 113 3.84 -4.89 -6.71
C LEU A 113 3.43 -3.57 -6.05
N VAL A 114 2.14 -3.36 -5.83
CA VAL A 114 1.64 -2.24 -5.01
C VAL A 114 0.84 -2.74 -3.81
N ILE A 115 0.91 -2.00 -2.71
CA ILE A 115 0.15 -2.25 -1.48
C ILE A 115 -0.90 -1.14 -1.33
N GLU A 116 -2.11 -1.53 -0.97
CA GLU A 116 -3.24 -0.64 -0.65
C GLU A 116 -3.90 -1.10 0.66
N VAL A 117 -4.12 -0.17 1.59
CA VAL A 117 -4.69 -0.41 2.92
C VAL A 117 -6.05 0.30 3.03
N ASP A 118 -7.06 -0.34 2.44
CA ASP A 118 -8.46 0.11 2.39
C ASP A 118 -9.19 -0.16 3.73
N VAL A 119 -8.85 0.56 4.79
CA VAL A 119 -9.50 0.39 6.11
C VAL A 119 -10.81 1.19 6.21
N THR A 120 -10.92 2.33 5.53
CA THR A 120 -12.03 3.27 5.77
C THR A 120 -12.69 3.83 4.51
N SER A 121 -12.00 3.83 3.37
CA SER A 121 -12.57 4.15 2.06
C SER A 121 -12.08 3.15 1.00
N PRO A 122 -12.96 2.68 0.11
CA PRO A 122 -12.54 1.82 -1.00
C PRO A 122 -11.67 2.60 -1.98
N SER A 123 -10.61 1.97 -2.48
CA SER A 123 -9.77 2.46 -3.58
C SER A 123 -10.52 2.48 -4.94
N VAL A 124 -11.59 3.26 -5.04
CA VAL A 124 -12.43 3.33 -6.25
C VAL A 124 -11.63 3.91 -7.41
N GLY A 125 -11.50 3.15 -8.50
CA GLY A 125 -10.86 3.59 -9.75
C GLY A 125 -9.35 3.39 -9.84
N LYS A 126 -8.66 3.07 -8.73
CA LYS A 126 -7.20 2.83 -8.74
C LYS A 126 -6.81 1.58 -9.54
N ASP A 127 -7.64 0.55 -9.56
CA ASP A 127 -7.34 -0.72 -10.25
C ASP A 127 -7.16 -0.52 -11.76
N SER A 128 -8.04 0.25 -12.40
CA SER A 128 -7.92 0.55 -13.83
C SER A 128 -6.66 1.36 -14.14
N LEU A 129 -6.26 2.21 -13.21
CA LEU A 129 -5.07 3.04 -13.33
C LEU A 129 -3.81 2.20 -13.17
N TYR A 130 -3.72 1.36 -12.14
CA TYR A 130 -2.63 0.39 -11.97
C TYR A 130 -2.50 -0.57 -13.15
N HIS A 131 -3.63 -1.00 -13.72
CA HIS A 131 -3.65 -1.82 -14.93
C HIS A 131 -3.02 -1.07 -16.12
N THR A 132 -3.32 0.22 -16.26
CA THR A 132 -2.78 1.08 -17.32
C THR A 132 -1.29 1.39 -17.11
N LEU A 133 -0.87 1.55 -15.85
CA LEU A 133 0.51 1.83 -15.46
C LEU A 133 1.41 0.61 -15.62
N GLY A 134 0.85 -0.59 -15.56
CA GLY A 134 1.56 -1.84 -15.82
C GLY A 134 1.80 -2.72 -14.60
N VAL A 135 1.21 -2.37 -13.46
CA VAL A 135 1.40 -3.07 -12.18
C VAL A 135 0.99 -4.53 -12.30
N GLN A 136 1.86 -5.46 -11.90
CA GLN A 136 1.62 -6.89 -12.07
C GLN A 136 0.72 -7.46 -10.97
N GLU A 137 0.87 -6.95 -9.74
CA GLU A 137 0.11 -7.44 -8.59
C GLU A 137 -0.25 -6.30 -7.62
N ILE A 138 -1.46 -6.38 -7.06
CA ILE A 138 -1.94 -5.49 -6.00
C ILE A 138 -2.19 -6.33 -4.75
N TRP A 139 -1.59 -5.92 -3.64
CA TRP A 139 -1.84 -6.44 -2.30
C TRP A 139 -2.78 -5.49 -1.57
N ARG A 140 -4.06 -5.86 -1.51
CA ARG A 140 -5.11 -5.05 -0.89
C ARG A 140 -5.46 -5.59 0.49
N TRP A 141 -5.17 -4.81 1.52
CA TRP A 141 -5.58 -5.09 2.89
C TRP A 141 -6.92 -4.45 3.19
N ARG A 142 -7.95 -5.28 3.45
CA ARG A 142 -9.29 -4.81 3.77
C ARG A 142 -9.96 -5.72 4.79
N GLY A 143 -10.57 -5.12 5.82
CA GLY A 143 -11.33 -5.88 6.83
C GLY A 143 -10.51 -6.96 7.51
N ALA A 144 -9.25 -6.67 7.86
CA ALA A 144 -8.31 -7.61 8.49
C ALA A 144 -7.94 -8.84 7.62
N LYS A 145 -8.04 -8.70 6.30
CA LYS A 145 -7.69 -9.74 5.32
C LYS A 145 -6.88 -9.15 4.17
N LEU A 146 -5.86 -9.88 3.73
CA LEU A 146 -5.13 -9.60 2.50
C LEU A 146 -5.83 -10.23 1.30
N GLN A 147 -6.00 -9.45 0.24
CA GLN A 147 -6.38 -9.91 -1.09
C GLN A 147 -5.20 -9.69 -2.03
N ILE A 148 -4.78 -10.76 -2.71
CA ILE A 148 -3.78 -10.69 -3.78
C ILE A 148 -4.54 -10.60 -5.09
N LEU A 149 -4.31 -9.53 -5.85
CA LEU A 149 -4.96 -9.29 -7.13
C LEU A 149 -3.89 -9.28 -8.23
N SER A 150 -3.95 -10.22 -9.16
CA SER A 150 -2.98 -10.34 -10.26
C SER A 150 -3.54 -9.74 -11.54
N ARG A 151 -2.68 -9.05 -12.29
CA ARG A 151 -3.03 -8.46 -13.58
C ARG A 151 -3.34 -9.52 -14.63
N THR A 152 -4.34 -9.21 -15.44
CA THR A 152 -4.79 -9.95 -16.63
C THR A 152 -5.00 -8.95 -17.77
N GLU A 153 -5.33 -9.41 -18.97
CA GLU A 153 -5.64 -8.51 -20.09
C GLU A 153 -6.84 -7.59 -19.80
N ALA A 154 -7.84 -8.09 -19.07
CA ALA A 154 -9.11 -7.39 -18.81
C ALA A 154 -9.15 -6.59 -17.49
N GLY A 155 -8.09 -6.63 -16.68
CA GLY A 155 -8.07 -6.01 -15.35
C GLY A 155 -7.32 -6.86 -14.32
N PHE A 156 -7.83 -6.90 -13.09
CA PHE A 156 -7.24 -7.67 -12.00
C PHE A 156 -8.18 -8.80 -11.54
N VAL A 157 -7.60 -9.95 -11.19
CA VAL A 157 -8.32 -11.10 -10.62
C VAL A 157 -7.70 -11.54 -9.31
N ALA A 158 -8.53 -11.97 -8.36
CA ALA A 158 -8.06 -12.43 -7.06
C ALA A 158 -7.37 -13.80 -7.15
N LEU A 159 -6.23 -13.93 -6.48
CA LEU A 159 -5.47 -15.17 -6.33
C LEU A 159 -5.34 -15.56 -4.86
N THR A 160 -5.08 -16.84 -4.63
CA THR A 160 -4.77 -17.39 -3.31
C THR A 160 -3.28 -17.27 -2.95
N SER A 161 -2.41 -17.09 -3.95
CA SER A 161 -0.96 -16.96 -3.79
C SER A 161 -0.42 -15.91 -4.77
N SER A 162 0.66 -15.24 -4.37
CA SER A 162 1.36 -14.25 -5.18
C SER A 162 2.06 -14.90 -6.38
N LYS A 163 2.02 -14.21 -7.52
CA LYS A 163 2.84 -14.55 -8.70
C LYS A 163 4.20 -13.87 -8.70
N VAL A 164 4.32 -12.75 -8.00
CA VAL A 164 5.57 -11.96 -7.95
C VAL A 164 6.48 -12.38 -6.79
N LEU A 165 5.90 -12.94 -5.72
CA LEU A 165 6.61 -13.56 -4.59
C LEU A 165 6.15 -15.03 -4.45
N GLU A 166 6.83 -15.95 -5.14
CA GLU A 166 6.39 -17.35 -5.23
C GLU A 166 6.33 -18.04 -3.86
N GLY A 167 5.18 -18.66 -3.53
CA GLY A 167 4.93 -19.26 -2.23
C GLY A 167 4.28 -18.32 -1.20
N ALA A 168 4.08 -17.04 -1.55
CA ALA A 168 3.41 -16.09 -0.68
C ALA A 168 1.87 -16.20 -0.75
N GLU A 169 1.31 -17.08 0.10
CA GLU A 169 -0.13 -17.31 0.19
C GLU A 169 -0.88 -16.21 0.94
N ALA A 170 -1.99 -15.73 0.37
CA ALA A 170 -2.80 -14.63 0.93
C ALA A 170 -3.29 -14.93 2.36
N ILE A 171 -3.64 -16.18 2.65
CA ILE A 171 -4.08 -16.62 3.99
C ILE A 171 -2.93 -16.51 4.98
N ARG A 172 -1.75 -17.05 4.64
CA ARG A 172 -0.57 -17.02 5.51
C ARG A 172 -0.08 -15.61 5.77
N LEU A 173 0.01 -14.78 4.73
CA LEU A 173 0.35 -13.37 4.86
C LEU A 173 -0.65 -12.62 5.75
N THR A 174 -1.95 -12.95 5.64
CA THR A 174 -2.97 -12.37 6.54
C THR A 174 -2.69 -12.70 7.99
N GLU A 175 -2.39 -13.96 8.30
CA GLU A 175 -2.07 -14.40 9.66
C GLU A 175 -0.82 -13.69 10.20
N LEU A 176 0.24 -13.59 9.41
CA LEU A 176 1.48 -12.91 9.79
C LEU A 176 1.23 -11.43 10.11
N VAL A 177 0.43 -10.72 9.32
CA VAL A 177 0.07 -9.32 9.61
C VAL A 177 -0.73 -9.23 10.92
N LEU A 178 -1.72 -10.11 11.14
CA LEU A 178 -2.51 -10.09 12.37
C LEU A 178 -1.70 -10.45 13.62
N GLN A 179 -0.69 -11.30 13.49
CA GLN A 179 0.26 -11.64 14.55
C GLN A 179 1.18 -10.45 14.85
N GLY A 180 1.70 -9.78 13.82
CA GLY A 180 2.54 -8.59 13.96
C GLY A 180 1.89 -7.43 14.70
N GLN A 181 0.56 -7.35 14.70
CA GLN A 181 -0.21 -6.39 15.50
C GLN A 181 -0.27 -6.73 17.00
N LYS A 182 0.09 -7.95 17.40
CA LYS A 182 -0.06 -8.49 18.77
C LYS A 182 1.27 -8.90 19.42
N THR A 183 2.34 -9.00 18.64
CA THR A 183 3.66 -9.43 19.11
C THR A 183 4.68 -8.29 19.05
N THR A 184 5.80 -8.45 19.75
CA THR A 184 6.91 -7.48 19.61
C THR A 184 7.50 -7.54 18.21
N GLN A 185 8.01 -6.42 17.71
CA GLN A 185 8.56 -6.33 16.36
C GLN A 185 9.71 -7.33 16.13
N ILE A 186 10.56 -7.56 17.13
CA ILE A 186 11.67 -8.53 17.02
C ILE A 186 11.15 -9.97 16.89
N ALA A 187 10.17 -10.36 17.71
CA ALA A 187 9.59 -11.70 17.64
C ALA A 187 8.89 -11.94 16.29
N TRP A 188 8.12 -10.94 15.84
CA TRP A 188 7.46 -10.99 14.55
C TRP A 188 8.43 -11.10 13.37
N ARG A 189 9.50 -10.28 13.36
CA ARG A 189 10.53 -10.34 12.31
C ARG A 189 11.19 -11.72 12.21
N LYS A 190 11.47 -12.37 13.34
CA LYS A 190 11.99 -13.74 13.36
C LYS A 190 11.02 -14.74 12.74
N GLN A 191 9.73 -14.60 13.06
CA GLN A 191 8.68 -15.45 12.50
C GLN A 191 8.56 -15.27 10.98
N VAL A 192 8.53 -14.03 10.50
CA VAL A 192 8.46 -13.73 9.06
C VAL A 192 9.66 -14.30 8.31
N ARG A 193 10.88 -14.18 8.85
CA ARG A 193 12.07 -14.77 8.21
C ARG A 193 12.02 -16.30 8.20
N ALA A 194 11.56 -16.93 9.27
CA ALA A 194 11.37 -18.39 9.30
C ALA A 194 10.34 -18.84 8.26
N TRP A 195 9.22 -18.12 8.15
CA TRP A 195 8.23 -18.32 7.10
C TRP A 195 8.85 -18.22 5.70
N ALA A 196 9.58 -17.13 5.42
CA ALA A 196 10.19 -16.91 4.10
C ALA A 196 11.18 -18.02 3.73
N ARG A 197 11.91 -18.59 4.70
CA ARG A 197 12.80 -19.74 4.46
C ARG A 197 12.09 -21.08 4.30
N GLY A 198 10.78 -21.15 4.58
CA GLY A 198 10.04 -22.41 4.67
C GLY A 198 10.38 -23.23 5.92
N GLU A 199 10.84 -22.59 6.99
CA GLU A 199 11.24 -23.22 8.26
C GLU A 199 10.09 -23.30 9.29
N GLU A 200 8.86 -22.98 8.89
CA GLU A 200 7.69 -23.10 9.75
C GLU A 200 7.25 -24.57 9.86
N SER A 201 7.25 -25.10 11.10
CA SER A 201 6.81 -26.46 11.44
C SER A 201 5.29 -26.59 11.50
#